data_AF-M4D7T5-F1
#
_entry.id   AF-M4D7T5-F1
#
_cell.length_a   1.000
_cell.length_b   1.000
_cell.length_c   1.000
_cell.angle_alpha   90.00
_cell.angle_beta   90.00
_cell.angle_gamma   90.00
#
_symmetry.space_group_name_H-M   'P 1'
#
loop_
_entity.id
_entity.type
_entity.pdbx_description
1 polymer ?
#
loop_
_entity_poly.entity_id
_entity_poly.type
_entity_poly.pdbx_seq_one_letter_code
_entity_poly.pdbx_strand_id
1 'polypeptide(L)'
;METPREPHFFKPLLPGFQSGVAIPLDFYSKHIQGAEINKPWKLRSDASDKIWEVIREGRTLTKGWKEFTEAHDLRIGDIVIFKHEGDMVFHVTPFGPSCCDIQYTHPHIVKEEADADDAPTFSYDYCFLAEVTPTNQKDDKMFLPVEAMRCGALNQQCKEVKLVNKEGKSWTARFGFSESDGAYYISRGWRKFCRDNRCTNGDLFVFNVVGDGTTTPLLCVCPERKECTELLIKHFSRIDGSIASTSRN
;
A
#
# COMPACT_ATOMS: atom_id res chain seq x y z
N MET A 1 3.49 -35.81 9.88
CA MET A 1 4.37 -35.20 8.86
C MET A 1 3.67 -33.93 8.44
N GLU A 2 4.13 -32.76 8.91
CA GLU A 2 3.58 -31.49 8.45
C GLU A 2 4.02 -31.27 7.01
N THR A 3 3.07 -31.04 6.11
CA THR A 3 3.38 -30.56 4.76
C THR A 3 4.13 -29.24 4.88
N PRO A 4 5.25 -29.04 4.16
CA PRO A 4 5.94 -27.76 4.17
C PRO A 4 4.93 -26.69 3.75
N ARG A 5 4.68 -25.70 4.61
CA ARG A 5 3.80 -24.58 4.26
C ARG A 5 4.40 -23.90 3.03
N GLU A 6 3.68 -23.95 1.92
CA GLU A 6 4.12 -23.35 0.67
C GLU A 6 4.33 -21.84 0.91
N PRO A 7 5.52 -21.30 0.61
CA PRO A 7 5.87 -19.94 0.95
C PRO A 7 5.00 -18.98 0.13
N HIS A 8 4.34 -18.04 0.81
CA HIS A 8 3.50 -17.03 0.19
C HIS A 8 3.75 -15.64 0.78
N PHE A 9 3.42 -14.62 0.01
CA PHE A 9 3.34 -13.24 0.46
C PHE A 9 2.10 -12.59 -0.14
N PHE A 10 1.62 -11.51 0.47
CA PHE A 10 0.54 -10.73 -0.12
C PHE A 10 1.01 -9.32 -0.42
N LYS A 11 0.35 -8.70 -1.39
CA LYS A 11 0.72 -7.40 -1.92
C LYS A 11 -0.53 -6.55 -2.17
N PRO A 12 -0.72 -5.45 -1.42
CA PRO A 12 -1.71 -4.45 -1.82
C PRO A 12 -1.23 -3.77 -3.11
N LEU A 13 -2.14 -3.64 -4.07
CA LEU A 13 -1.91 -2.95 -5.33
C LEU A 13 -2.00 -1.46 -5.09
N LEU A 14 -0.83 -0.83 -5.17
CA LEU A 14 -0.67 0.60 -5.02
C LEU A 14 -0.64 1.23 -6.41
N PRO A 15 -0.94 2.53 -6.54
CA PRO A 15 -0.89 3.17 -7.83
C PRO A 15 0.48 3.04 -8.51
N GLY A 16 0.47 2.86 -9.83
CA GLY A 16 1.65 2.49 -10.61
C GLY A 16 1.96 0.99 -10.59
N PHE A 17 1.16 0.16 -9.90
CA PHE A 17 1.34 -1.29 -9.89
C PHE A 17 1.37 -1.88 -11.29
N GLN A 18 0.69 -1.28 -12.28
CA GLN A 18 0.71 -1.77 -13.67
C GLN A 18 2.13 -1.79 -14.26
N SER A 19 3.04 -0.95 -13.77
CA SER A 19 4.45 -0.95 -14.21
C SER A 19 5.28 -2.07 -13.61
N GLY A 20 4.82 -2.64 -12.49
CA GLY A 20 5.45 -3.78 -11.86
C GLY A 20 5.04 -3.98 -10.41
N VAL A 21 5.34 -5.18 -9.89
CA VAL A 21 5.06 -5.57 -8.52
C VAL A 21 6.32 -6.04 -7.80
N ALA A 22 6.62 -5.40 -6.67
CA ALA A 22 7.81 -5.70 -5.88
C ALA A 22 7.58 -6.88 -4.93
N ILE A 23 8.52 -7.83 -4.95
CA ILE A 23 8.60 -8.95 -4.01
C ILE A 23 9.17 -8.42 -2.68
N PRO A 24 8.52 -8.70 -1.53
CA PRO A 24 9.05 -8.34 -0.21
C PRO A 24 10.46 -8.87 0.02
N LEU A 25 11.32 -8.05 0.64
CA LEU A 25 12.74 -8.38 0.84
C LEU A 25 12.95 -9.69 1.62
N ASP A 26 12.14 -9.92 2.66
CA ASP A 26 12.20 -11.13 3.47
C ASP A 26 11.82 -12.38 2.67
N PHE A 27 10.85 -12.26 1.77
CA PHE A 27 10.45 -13.36 0.89
C PHE A 27 11.54 -13.65 -0.14
N TYR A 28 12.07 -12.59 -0.76
CA TYR A 28 13.12 -12.68 -1.75
C TYR A 28 14.37 -13.36 -1.19
N SER A 29 14.86 -12.90 -0.03
CA SER A 29 16.08 -13.45 0.59
C SER A 29 15.95 -14.93 0.97
N LYS A 30 14.77 -15.35 1.47
CA LYS A 30 14.55 -16.73 1.94
C LYS A 30 14.24 -17.72 0.84
N HIS A 31 13.54 -17.29 -0.21
CA HIS A 31 12.92 -18.22 -1.17
C HIS A 31 13.40 -18.03 -2.62
N ILE A 32 14.03 -16.90 -2.94
CA ILE A 32 14.34 -16.51 -4.33
C ILE A 32 15.83 -16.22 -4.53
N GLN A 33 16.54 -15.71 -3.52
CA GLN A 33 17.92 -15.31 -3.65
C GLN A 33 18.79 -16.49 -4.09
N GLY A 34 19.47 -16.34 -5.23
CA GLY A 34 20.23 -17.42 -5.89
C GLY A 34 19.52 -18.03 -7.11
N ALA A 35 18.28 -17.63 -7.40
CA ALA A 35 17.57 -18.02 -8.62
C ALA A 35 18.30 -17.55 -9.89
N GLU A 36 18.24 -18.39 -10.94
CA GLU A 36 18.84 -18.08 -12.24
C GLU A 36 18.30 -16.77 -12.82
N ILE A 37 19.22 -15.91 -13.28
CA ILE A 37 18.91 -14.55 -13.73
C ILE A 37 18.09 -14.55 -15.03
N ASN A 38 18.24 -15.58 -15.87
CA ASN A 38 17.66 -15.64 -17.22
C ASN A 38 16.44 -16.58 -17.34
N LYS A 39 15.97 -17.15 -16.23
CA LYS A 39 14.81 -18.04 -16.26
C LYS A 39 13.52 -17.21 -16.30
N PRO A 40 12.57 -17.48 -17.22
CA PRO A 40 11.28 -16.80 -17.23
C PRO A 40 10.48 -17.19 -15.99
N TRP A 41 9.95 -16.19 -15.30
CA TRP A 41 9.04 -16.39 -14.16
C TRP A 41 7.62 -16.54 -14.68
N LYS A 42 6.78 -17.29 -13.96
CA LYS A 42 5.44 -17.60 -14.43
C LYS A 42 4.41 -17.25 -13.36
N LEU A 43 3.35 -16.56 -13.78
CA LEU A 43 2.16 -16.33 -12.99
C LEU A 43 1.03 -17.20 -13.52
N ARG A 44 0.27 -17.82 -12.63
CA ARG A 44 -0.99 -18.51 -12.92
C ARG A 44 -2.03 -18.11 -11.89
N SER A 45 -3.31 -18.30 -12.21
CA SER A 45 -4.42 -18.00 -11.29
C SER A 45 -5.52 -19.04 -11.47
N ASP A 46 -6.46 -19.10 -10.53
CA ASP A 46 -7.66 -19.95 -10.67
C ASP A 46 -8.68 -19.37 -11.67
N ALA A 47 -8.50 -18.11 -12.05
CA ALA A 47 -9.39 -17.37 -12.95
C ALA A 47 -9.20 -17.76 -14.41
N SER A 48 -8.05 -18.33 -14.77
CA SER A 48 -7.66 -18.59 -16.14
C SER A 48 -6.60 -19.68 -16.23
N ASP A 49 -6.73 -20.55 -17.22
CA ASP A 49 -5.69 -21.53 -17.58
C ASP A 49 -4.48 -20.89 -18.28
N LYS A 50 -4.53 -19.58 -18.57
CA LYS A 50 -3.41 -18.86 -19.16
C LYS A 50 -2.26 -18.79 -18.16
N ILE A 51 -1.03 -18.95 -18.67
CA ILE A 51 0.20 -18.69 -17.91
C ILE A 51 0.81 -17.41 -18.44
N TRP A 52 1.11 -16.47 -17.54
CA TRP A 52 1.77 -15.21 -17.88
C TRP A 52 3.25 -15.34 -17.57
N GLU A 53 4.08 -15.19 -18.59
CA GLU A 53 5.52 -15.05 -18.39
C GLU A 53 5.83 -13.62 -17.95
N VAL A 54 6.59 -13.50 -16.86
CA VAL A 54 6.99 -12.22 -16.29
C VAL A 54 8.49 -12.10 -16.18
N ILE A 55 9.00 -10.88 -16.41
CA ILE A 55 10.42 -10.57 -16.25
C ILE A 55 10.64 -10.01 -14.85
N ARG A 56 11.69 -10.49 -14.18
CA ARG A 56 12.15 -9.94 -12.90
C ARG A 56 13.33 -8.99 -13.12
N GLU A 57 13.14 -7.73 -12.75
CA GLU A 57 14.19 -6.72 -12.64
C GLU A 57 14.47 -6.44 -11.14
N GLY A 58 15.60 -6.94 -10.64
CA GLY A 58 15.89 -6.86 -9.20
C GLY A 58 14.86 -7.65 -8.37
N ARG A 59 14.05 -6.96 -7.57
CA ARG A 59 12.94 -7.59 -6.79
C ARG A 59 11.57 -7.36 -7.43
N THR A 60 11.50 -6.75 -8.60
CA THR A 60 10.24 -6.32 -9.20
C THR A 60 9.90 -7.18 -10.40
N LEU A 61 8.67 -7.68 -10.46
CA LEU A 61 8.12 -8.30 -11.67
C LEU A 61 7.60 -7.17 -12.56
N THR A 62 8.12 -7.04 -13.78
CA THR A 62 7.85 -5.89 -14.67
C THR A 62 7.10 -6.33 -15.93
N LYS A 63 7.79 -6.70 -17.01
CA LYS A 63 7.13 -7.10 -18.27
C LYS A 63 6.28 -8.34 -18.05
N GLY A 64 5.10 -8.42 -18.65
CA GLY A 64 4.12 -9.50 -18.44
C GLY A 64 3.18 -9.28 -17.25
N TRP A 65 3.59 -8.47 -16.28
CA TRP A 65 2.74 -8.16 -15.11
C TRP A 65 1.57 -7.27 -15.49
N LYS A 66 1.77 -6.28 -16.37
CA LYS A 66 0.68 -5.40 -16.83
C LYS A 66 -0.44 -6.21 -17.49
N GLU A 67 -0.07 -7.14 -18.37
CA GLU A 67 -0.97 -8.02 -19.08
C GLU A 67 -1.69 -8.99 -18.13
N PHE A 68 -1.03 -9.40 -17.04
CA PHE A 68 -1.69 -10.14 -15.96
C PHE A 68 -2.74 -9.27 -15.27
N THR A 69 -2.40 -8.02 -14.91
CA THR A 69 -3.32 -7.12 -14.19
C THR A 69 -4.56 -6.77 -15.01
N GLU A 70 -4.40 -6.50 -16.31
CA GLU A 70 -5.51 -6.17 -17.22
C GLU A 70 -6.44 -7.37 -17.41
N ALA A 71 -5.89 -8.58 -17.57
CA ALA A 71 -6.69 -9.79 -17.76
C ALA A 71 -7.54 -10.16 -16.53
N HIS A 72 -7.18 -9.67 -15.34
CA HIS A 72 -7.87 -9.95 -14.09
C HIS A 72 -8.65 -8.76 -13.54
N ASP A 73 -8.75 -7.66 -14.31
CA ASP A 73 -9.36 -6.39 -13.91
C ASP A 73 -8.90 -5.92 -12.52
N LEU A 74 -7.58 -6.06 -12.26
CA LEU A 74 -7.03 -5.67 -10.96
C LEU A 74 -7.02 -4.16 -10.83
N ARG A 75 -7.43 -3.68 -9.65
CA ARG A 75 -7.60 -2.27 -9.33
C ARG A 75 -6.70 -1.86 -8.18
N ILE A 76 -6.51 -0.55 -8.06
CA ILE A 76 -5.84 0.02 -6.89
C ILE A 76 -6.66 -0.33 -5.65
N GLY A 77 -5.98 -0.77 -4.60
CA GLY A 77 -6.61 -1.23 -3.36
C GLY A 77 -6.90 -2.73 -3.31
N ASP A 78 -6.84 -3.44 -4.44
CA ASP A 78 -6.92 -4.91 -4.43
C ASP A 78 -5.72 -5.51 -3.71
N ILE A 79 -5.94 -6.67 -3.11
CA ILE A 79 -4.90 -7.42 -2.42
C ILE A 79 -4.62 -8.68 -3.22
N VAL A 80 -3.37 -8.88 -3.60
CA VAL A 80 -2.96 -10.04 -4.37
C VAL A 80 -2.07 -10.93 -3.51
N ILE A 81 -2.43 -12.21 -3.38
CA ILE A 81 -1.61 -13.22 -2.71
C ILE A 81 -0.78 -13.95 -3.76
N PHE A 82 0.53 -13.97 -3.56
CA PHE A 82 1.50 -14.71 -4.35
C PHE A 82 1.95 -15.93 -3.55
N LYS A 83 1.67 -17.11 -4.08
CA LYS A 83 2.12 -18.39 -3.53
C LYS A 83 3.21 -18.96 -4.43
N HIS A 84 4.40 -19.17 -3.89
CA HIS A 84 5.51 -19.74 -4.65
C HIS A 84 5.43 -21.26 -4.65
N GLU A 85 5.41 -21.83 -5.85
CA GLU A 85 5.23 -23.26 -6.07
C GLU A 85 6.52 -23.97 -6.48
N GLY A 86 7.63 -23.25 -6.38
CA GLY A 86 8.92 -23.68 -6.91
C GLY A 86 9.08 -23.30 -8.38
N ASP A 87 10.30 -23.50 -8.87
CA ASP A 87 10.68 -23.29 -10.27
C ASP A 87 10.33 -21.91 -10.86
N MET A 88 10.30 -20.86 -10.03
CA MET A 88 9.89 -19.50 -10.40
C MET A 88 8.44 -19.40 -10.88
N VAL A 89 7.59 -20.33 -10.43
CA VAL A 89 6.14 -20.31 -10.64
C VAL A 89 5.46 -19.74 -9.41
N PHE A 90 4.57 -18.78 -9.64
CA PHE A 90 3.70 -18.22 -8.63
C PHE A 90 2.24 -18.44 -8.99
N HIS A 91 1.49 -19.02 -8.05
CA HIS A 91 0.04 -18.96 -8.07
C HIS A 91 -0.40 -17.64 -7.46
N VAL A 92 -1.27 -16.93 -8.18
CA VAL A 92 -1.70 -15.58 -7.85
C VAL A 92 -3.20 -15.59 -7.58
N THR A 93 -3.57 -15.25 -6.35
CA THR A 93 -4.97 -15.17 -5.91
C THR A 93 -5.33 -13.71 -5.62
N PRO A 94 -6.12 -13.07 -6.48
CA PRO A 94 -6.56 -11.70 -6.27
C PRO A 94 -7.81 -11.63 -5.39
N PHE A 95 -7.79 -10.71 -4.45
CA PHE A 95 -8.90 -10.35 -3.57
C PHE A 95 -9.29 -8.91 -3.85
N GLY A 96 -10.59 -8.68 -4.05
CA GLY A 96 -11.11 -7.33 -4.17
C GLY A 96 -10.93 -6.53 -2.87
N PRO A 97 -11.29 -5.23 -2.86
CA PRO A 97 -11.06 -4.33 -1.71
C PRO A 97 -11.81 -4.76 -0.44
N SER A 98 -12.81 -5.65 -0.58
CA SER A 98 -13.59 -6.26 0.49
C SER A 98 -12.98 -7.54 1.09
N CYS A 99 -11.83 -8.01 0.58
CA CYS A 99 -11.20 -9.28 0.96
C CYS A 99 -12.03 -10.54 0.64
N CYS A 100 -13.07 -10.43 -0.20
CA CYS A 100 -13.77 -11.57 -0.76
C CYS A 100 -13.10 -12.01 -2.08
N ASP A 101 -13.17 -13.30 -2.39
CA ASP A 101 -12.72 -13.85 -3.68
C ASP A 101 -13.43 -13.12 -4.83
N ILE A 102 -12.66 -12.69 -5.83
CA ILE A 102 -13.23 -12.18 -7.08
C ILE A 102 -13.83 -13.38 -7.81
N GLN A 103 -15.16 -13.47 -7.86
CA GLN A 103 -15.82 -14.47 -8.69
C GLN A 103 -15.74 -14.03 -10.15
N TYR A 104 -14.85 -14.67 -10.91
CA TYR A 104 -14.72 -14.48 -12.35
C TYR A 104 -15.92 -15.11 -13.06
N THR A 105 -16.96 -14.33 -13.32
CA THR A 105 -17.99 -14.75 -14.28
C THR A 105 -17.44 -14.54 -15.69
N HIS A 106 -17.22 -15.65 -16.40
CA HIS A 106 -16.92 -15.69 -17.83
C HIS A 106 -17.86 -14.74 -18.63
N PRO A 107 -17.35 -14.11 -19.71
CA PRO A 107 -18.07 -13.05 -20.39
C PRO A 107 -19.23 -13.61 -21.21
N HIS A 108 -20.46 -13.33 -20.80
CA HIS A 108 -21.57 -13.29 -21.73
C HIS A 108 -21.61 -11.90 -22.35
N ILE A 109 -21.35 -11.89 -23.67
CA ILE A 109 -21.49 -10.75 -24.56
C ILE A 109 -22.89 -10.14 -24.37
N VAL A 110 -22.93 -8.95 -23.77
CA VAL A 110 -23.97 -7.97 -24.08
C VAL A 110 -23.23 -6.73 -24.53
N LYS A 111 -23.32 -6.45 -25.83
CA LYS A 111 -23.06 -5.13 -26.37
C LYS A 111 -24.11 -4.19 -25.79
N GLU A 112 -23.68 -3.19 -25.03
CA GLU A 112 -24.32 -1.88 -25.09
C GLU A 112 -23.22 -0.81 -25.12
N GLU A 113 -23.46 0.15 -25.99
CA GLU A 113 -22.54 1.17 -26.44
C GLU A 113 -22.44 2.33 -25.44
N ALA A 114 -21.27 2.97 -25.46
CA ALA A 114 -21.02 4.37 -25.16
C ALA A 114 -21.85 5.07 -24.07
N ASP A 115 -21.22 5.27 -22.91
CA ASP A 115 -20.90 6.64 -22.51
C ASP A 115 -19.54 6.64 -21.80
N ALA A 116 -18.62 7.41 -22.34
CA ALA A 116 -17.33 7.69 -21.72
C ALA A 116 -17.57 8.73 -20.63
N ASP A 117 -17.77 8.30 -19.38
CA ASP A 117 -17.56 9.18 -18.23
C ASP A 117 -17.04 8.39 -17.01
N ASP A 118 -15.90 8.86 -16.54
CA ASP A 118 -15.29 8.67 -15.21
C ASP A 118 -15.15 7.24 -14.65
N ALA A 119 -14.14 6.51 -15.14
CA ALA A 119 -13.51 5.48 -14.32
C ALA A 119 -12.78 6.17 -13.15
N PRO A 120 -13.01 5.78 -11.87
CA PRO A 120 -12.36 6.44 -10.74
C PRO A 120 -10.84 6.25 -10.84
N THR A 121 -10.16 7.31 -11.25
CA THR A 121 -8.71 7.44 -11.25
C THR A 121 -8.27 7.58 -9.80
N PHE A 122 -7.95 6.45 -9.15
CA PHE A 122 -7.28 6.46 -7.86
C PHE A 122 -5.97 7.26 -7.96
N SER A 123 -5.99 8.48 -7.42
CA SER A 123 -4.84 9.39 -7.37
C SER A 123 -3.97 9.09 -6.14
N TYR A 124 -2.68 9.37 -6.24
CA TYR A 124 -1.67 9.30 -5.18
C TYR A 124 -0.94 10.63 -5.11
N ASP A 125 -1.68 11.71 -4.92
CA ASP A 125 -1.13 13.06 -4.96
C ASP A 125 -0.37 13.47 -3.68
N TYR A 126 -0.38 12.66 -2.62
CA TYR A 126 0.14 13.12 -1.34
C TYR A 126 0.73 12.02 -0.47
N CYS A 127 1.97 12.24 -0.03
CA CYS A 127 2.60 11.50 1.05
C CYS A 127 3.00 12.45 2.18
N PHE A 128 3.00 11.94 3.40
CA PHE A 128 3.42 12.70 4.57
C PHE A 128 4.14 11.87 5.60
N LEU A 129 4.95 12.57 6.40
CA LEU A 129 5.63 12.00 7.55
C LEU A 129 4.73 12.06 8.79
N ALA A 130 4.59 10.94 9.49
CA ALA A 130 3.95 10.85 10.79
C ALA A 130 4.98 10.34 11.81
N GLU A 131 5.08 11.04 12.93
CA GLU A 131 5.92 10.66 14.06
C GLU A 131 5.08 10.04 15.16
N VAL A 132 5.58 8.98 15.79
CA VAL A 132 5.01 8.44 17.02
C VAL A 132 5.50 9.28 18.20
N THR A 133 4.59 10.02 18.83
CA THR A 133 4.92 10.90 19.96
C THR A 133 4.25 10.41 21.24
N PRO A 134 4.82 10.71 22.43
CA PRO A 134 4.17 10.36 23.69
C PRO A 134 2.73 10.86 23.79
N THR A 135 2.47 12.07 23.28
CA THR A 135 1.14 12.69 23.28
C THR A 135 0.17 11.96 22.37
N ASN A 136 0.54 11.69 21.11
CA ASN A 136 -0.38 11.03 20.19
C ASN A 136 -0.65 9.56 20.57
N GLN A 137 0.28 8.90 21.26
CA GLN A 137 0.04 7.61 21.88
C GLN A 137 -0.91 7.71 23.07
N LYS A 138 -0.67 8.65 23.99
CA LYS A 138 -1.51 8.86 25.18
C LYS A 138 -2.94 9.20 24.84
N ASP A 139 -3.15 10.03 23.82
CA ASP A 139 -4.47 10.51 23.43
C ASP A 139 -5.11 9.63 22.35
N ASP A 140 -4.34 8.68 21.78
CA ASP A 140 -4.74 7.90 20.59
C ASP A 140 -5.27 8.83 19.49
N LYS A 141 -4.52 9.91 19.21
CA LYS A 141 -4.89 10.97 18.29
C LYS A 141 -3.67 11.47 17.52
N MET A 142 -3.63 11.25 16.21
CA MET A 142 -2.58 11.74 15.30
C MET A 142 -3.18 12.72 14.30
N PHE A 143 -2.59 13.91 14.17
CA PHE A 143 -3.04 14.92 13.21
C PHE A 143 -2.37 14.71 11.85
N LEU A 144 -3.15 14.82 10.79
CA LEU A 144 -2.63 14.89 9.44
C LEU A 144 -2.03 16.30 9.22
N PRO A 145 -0.98 16.41 8.40
CA PRO A 145 -0.50 17.73 8.00
C PRO A 145 -1.58 18.51 7.26
N VAL A 146 -1.54 19.83 7.39
CA VAL A 146 -2.47 20.77 6.77
C VAL A 146 -2.54 20.56 5.26
N GLU A 147 -1.41 20.22 4.61
CA GLU A 147 -1.33 20.00 3.18
C GLU A 147 -2.10 18.77 2.71
N ALA A 148 -2.37 17.80 3.60
CA ALA A 148 -3.21 16.64 3.30
C ALA A 148 -4.64 17.03 2.91
N MET A 149 -5.11 18.21 3.34
CA MET A 149 -6.44 18.74 2.98
C MET A 149 -6.59 19.03 1.48
N ARG A 150 -5.47 19.14 0.76
CA ARG A 150 -5.46 19.37 -0.68
C ARG A 150 -5.41 18.07 -1.47
N CYS A 151 -5.28 16.93 -0.79
CA CYS A 151 -5.20 15.62 -1.43
C CYS A 151 -6.58 15.18 -1.92
N GLY A 152 -6.76 15.08 -3.24
CA GLY A 152 -8.01 14.60 -3.84
C GLY A 152 -8.36 13.15 -3.48
N ALA A 153 -7.37 12.34 -3.08
CA ALA A 153 -7.57 10.97 -2.63
C ALA A 153 -8.17 10.87 -1.22
N LEU A 154 -8.10 11.95 -0.43
CA LEU A 154 -8.62 11.97 0.94
C LEU A 154 -10.11 12.32 0.93
N ASN A 155 -10.97 11.33 1.18
CA ASN A 155 -12.39 11.61 1.38
C ASN A 155 -12.62 12.29 2.74
N GLN A 156 -12.79 13.61 2.69
CA GLN A 156 -13.00 14.48 3.84
C GLN A 156 -14.36 14.30 4.53
N GLN A 157 -15.33 13.69 3.85
CA GLN A 157 -16.64 13.40 4.42
C GLN A 157 -16.68 12.05 5.16
N CYS A 158 -15.62 11.23 5.02
CA CYS A 158 -15.56 9.93 5.67
C CYS A 158 -15.34 10.07 7.18
N LYS A 159 -15.90 9.14 7.95
CA LYS A 159 -15.72 9.08 9.42
C LYS A 159 -14.63 8.10 9.82
N GLU A 160 -14.09 7.36 8.87
CA GLU A 160 -13.11 6.31 9.09
C GLU A 160 -12.00 6.39 8.05
N VAL A 161 -10.86 5.81 8.41
CA VAL A 161 -9.68 5.66 7.57
C VAL A 161 -9.03 4.32 7.90
N LYS A 162 -8.43 3.65 6.92
CA LYS A 162 -7.64 2.44 7.19
C LYS A 162 -6.16 2.76 7.18
N LEU A 163 -5.50 2.51 8.30
CA LEU A 163 -4.03 2.49 8.40
C LEU A 163 -3.54 1.15 7.87
N VAL A 164 -2.64 1.14 6.89
CA VAL A 164 -2.10 -0.09 6.29
C VAL A 164 -0.59 -0.11 6.47
N ASN A 165 -0.05 -1.12 7.15
CA ASN A 165 1.40 -1.23 7.36
C ASN A 165 2.12 -1.82 6.13
N LYS A 166 3.45 -1.89 6.20
CA LYS A 166 4.29 -2.50 5.15
C LYS A 166 4.01 -3.98 4.92
N GLU A 167 3.48 -4.67 5.93
CA GLU A 167 3.07 -6.08 5.82
C GLU A 167 1.72 -6.20 5.14
N GLY A 168 0.98 -5.10 4.90
CA GLY A 168 -0.37 -5.07 4.33
C GLY A 168 -1.49 -5.35 5.33
N LYS A 169 -1.18 -5.52 6.62
CA LYS A 169 -2.21 -5.55 7.68
C LYS A 169 -2.86 -4.18 7.78
N SER A 170 -4.15 -4.17 8.10
CA SER A 170 -4.93 -2.94 8.21
C SER A 170 -5.62 -2.77 9.56
N TRP A 171 -5.75 -1.51 9.96
CA TRP A 171 -6.46 -1.08 11.16
C TRP A 171 -7.41 0.04 10.80
N THR A 172 -8.70 -0.15 11.07
CA THR A 172 -9.69 0.92 10.99
C THR A 172 -9.47 1.90 12.14
N ALA A 173 -9.46 3.18 11.82
CA ALA A 173 -9.38 4.26 12.78
C ALA A 173 -10.43 5.33 12.45
N ARG A 174 -10.88 6.05 13.46
CA ARG A 174 -11.80 7.17 13.29
C ARG A 174 -11.07 8.33 12.63
N PHE A 175 -11.67 8.86 11.57
CA PHE A 175 -11.22 10.06 10.89
C PHE A 175 -12.15 11.23 11.26
N GLY A 176 -11.58 12.40 11.52
CA GLY A 176 -12.36 13.56 11.91
C GLY A 176 -11.60 14.86 11.73
N PHE A 177 -12.35 15.97 11.78
CA PHE A 177 -11.81 17.32 11.73
C PHE A 177 -11.88 17.97 13.11
N SER A 178 -10.83 18.68 13.48
CA SER A 178 -10.78 19.48 14.71
C SER A 178 -10.89 20.95 14.34
N GLU A 179 -12.01 21.59 14.68
CA GLU A 179 -12.20 23.03 14.38
C GLU A 179 -11.21 23.91 15.15
N SER A 180 -10.87 23.54 16.38
CA SER A 180 -9.90 24.29 17.20
C SER A 180 -8.48 24.27 16.63
N ASP A 181 -8.09 23.14 16.03
CA ASP A 181 -6.75 22.94 15.48
C ASP A 181 -6.69 23.22 13.97
N GLY A 182 -7.85 23.41 13.33
CA GLY A 182 -7.97 23.59 11.88
C GLY A 182 -7.41 22.41 11.07
N ALA A 183 -7.43 21.20 11.64
CA ALA A 183 -6.72 20.05 11.08
C ALA A 183 -7.52 18.75 11.20
N TYR A 184 -7.35 17.87 10.22
CA TYR A 184 -7.85 16.51 10.28
C TYR A 184 -6.99 15.66 11.21
N TYR A 185 -7.62 14.69 11.85
CA TYR A 185 -6.96 13.75 12.73
C TYR A 185 -7.52 12.33 12.59
N ILE A 186 -6.70 11.40 13.03
CA ILE A 186 -7.01 9.99 13.19
C ILE A 186 -7.06 9.70 14.68
N SER A 187 -8.07 8.97 15.12
CA SER A 187 -8.20 8.55 16.52
C SER A 187 -8.82 7.17 16.66
N ARG A 188 -8.82 6.62 17.88
CA ARG A 188 -9.45 5.32 18.18
C ARG A 188 -8.92 4.18 17.29
N GLY A 189 -7.62 4.17 17.05
CA GLY A 189 -6.99 3.22 16.12
C GLY A 189 -5.50 3.45 15.90
N TRP A 190 -5.01 4.67 16.12
CA TRP A 190 -3.59 5.01 16.02
C TRP A 190 -2.75 4.25 17.04
N ARG A 191 -3.13 4.25 18.31
CA ARG A 191 -2.44 3.54 19.39
C ARG A 191 -2.40 2.04 19.16
N LYS A 192 -3.47 1.47 18.60
CA LYS A 192 -3.53 0.04 18.24
C LYS A 192 -2.57 -0.25 17.10
N PHE A 193 -2.60 0.56 16.04
CA PHE A 193 -1.64 0.49 14.95
C PHE A 193 -0.20 0.53 15.48
N CYS A 194 0.16 1.51 16.32
CA CYS A 194 1.52 1.61 16.87
C CYS A 194 1.90 0.37 17.70
N ARG A 195 0.99 -0.10 18.56
CA ARG A 195 1.24 -1.26 19.43
C ARG A 195 1.49 -2.53 18.61
N ASP A 196 0.63 -2.80 17.64
CA ASP A 196 0.69 -4.03 16.83
C ASP A 196 1.90 -4.01 15.87
N ASN A 197 2.36 -2.82 15.46
CA ASN A 197 3.59 -2.63 14.69
C ASN A 197 4.85 -2.46 15.56
N ARG A 198 4.72 -2.59 16.89
CA ARG A 198 5.82 -2.49 17.88
C ARG A 198 6.60 -1.16 17.81
N CYS A 199 5.88 -0.07 17.55
CA CYS A 199 6.52 1.24 17.41
C CYS A 199 7.01 1.80 18.75
N THR A 200 8.14 2.51 18.71
CA THR A 200 8.69 3.29 19.82
C THR A 200 8.46 4.80 19.63
N ASN A 201 8.59 5.59 20.70
CA ASN A 201 8.52 7.06 20.60
C ASN A 201 9.67 7.56 19.72
N GLY A 202 9.35 8.45 18.79
CA GLY A 202 10.27 8.94 17.76
C GLY A 202 10.27 8.11 16.47
N ASP A 203 9.53 6.99 16.41
CA ASP A 203 9.40 6.22 15.17
C ASP A 203 8.71 7.07 14.09
N LEU A 204 9.27 7.03 12.89
CA LEU A 204 8.79 7.80 11.75
C LEU A 204 8.17 6.88 10.70
N PHE A 205 7.01 7.27 10.19
CA PHE A 205 6.32 6.61 9.08
C PHE A 205 6.09 7.61 7.95
N VAL A 206 6.39 7.22 6.72
CA VAL A 206 5.88 7.94 5.56
C VAL A 206 4.59 7.25 5.12
N PHE A 207 3.46 7.94 5.22
CA PHE A 207 2.17 7.48 4.75
C PHE A 207 1.87 8.02 3.36
N ASN A 208 1.42 7.15 2.48
CA ASN A 208 0.78 7.53 1.23
C ASN A 208 -0.73 7.57 1.45
N VAL A 209 -1.37 8.66 1.04
CA VAL A 209 -2.83 8.73 0.96
C VAL A 209 -3.27 8.08 -0.33
N VAL A 210 -4.13 7.07 -0.23
CA VAL A 210 -4.66 6.33 -1.38
C VAL A 210 -6.17 6.30 -1.28
N GLY A 211 -6.83 6.65 -2.38
CA GLY A 211 -8.28 6.74 -2.46
C GLY A 211 -8.72 7.43 -3.74
N ASP A 212 -10.03 7.42 -3.96
CA ASP A 212 -10.72 8.08 -5.07
C ASP A 212 -11.45 9.36 -4.63
N GLY A 213 -11.25 9.79 -3.37
CA GLY A 213 -11.93 10.94 -2.78
C GLY A 213 -13.39 10.67 -2.37
N THR A 214 -13.96 9.50 -2.68
CA THR A 214 -15.38 9.17 -2.42
C THR A 214 -15.56 8.00 -1.46
N THR A 215 -14.60 7.08 -1.41
CA THR A 215 -14.62 5.88 -0.56
C THR A 215 -13.81 6.09 0.72
N THR A 216 -13.73 5.05 1.57
CA THR A 216 -12.90 5.11 2.79
C THR A 216 -11.42 5.21 2.40
N PRO A 217 -10.72 6.29 2.79
CA PRO A 217 -9.33 6.49 2.40
C PRO A 217 -8.41 5.47 3.10
N LEU A 218 -7.31 5.15 2.43
CA LEU A 218 -6.23 4.32 2.95
C LEU A 218 -5.01 5.19 3.21
N LEU A 219 -4.37 4.95 4.36
CA LEU A 219 -3.06 5.51 4.68
C LEU A 219 -2.06 4.38 4.74
N CYS A 220 -1.31 4.22 3.65
CA CYS A 220 -0.40 3.10 3.45
C CYS A 220 1.02 3.50 3.80
N VAL A 221 1.66 2.77 4.73
CA VAL A 221 3.09 2.95 5.03
C VAL A 221 3.91 2.68 3.77
N CYS A 222 4.70 3.67 3.38
CA CYS A 222 5.60 3.64 2.22
C CYS A 222 6.62 2.50 2.38
N PRO A 223 6.65 1.51 1.47
CA PRO A 223 7.62 0.40 1.54
C PRO A 223 9.01 0.74 0.99
N GLU A 224 9.22 1.97 0.51
CA GLU A 224 10.46 2.65 0.05
C GLU A 224 10.25 3.32 -1.34
N ARG A 225 10.14 4.66 -1.35
CA ARG A 225 10.28 5.53 -2.53
C ARG A 225 11.32 6.63 -2.25
N LYS A 226 11.92 7.19 -3.30
CA LYS A 226 12.83 8.36 -3.21
C LYS A 226 12.20 9.56 -2.48
N GLU A 227 10.91 9.82 -2.68
CA GLU A 227 10.15 10.88 -1.97
C GLU A 227 10.13 10.67 -0.45
N CYS A 228 10.06 9.41 0.00
CA CYS A 228 10.12 9.04 1.41
C CYS A 228 11.51 9.41 1.99
N THR A 229 12.58 9.28 1.21
CA THR A 229 13.94 9.73 1.58
C THR A 229 14.05 11.25 1.66
N GLU A 230 13.50 12.00 0.70
CA GLU A 230 13.54 13.48 0.71
C GLU A 230 12.75 14.07 1.88
N LEU A 231 11.57 13.52 2.21
CA LEU A 231 10.79 13.94 3.37
C LEU A 231 11.53 13.71 4.68
N LEU A 232 12.23 12.58 4.80
CA LEU A 232 13.08 12.28 5.95
C LEU A 232 14.26 13.25 6.04
N ILE A 233 14.97 13.51 4.93
CA ILE A 233 16.07 14.49 4.87
C ILE A 233 15.57 15.88 5.29
N LYS A 234 14.42 16.32 4.76
CA LYS A 234 13.81 17.61 5.11
C LYS A 234 13.40 17.69 6.58
N HIS A 235 12.94 16.58 7.16
CA HIS A 235 12.59 16.52 8.57
C HIS A 235 13.82 16.62 9.47
N PHE A 236 14.88 15.84 9.20
CA PHE A 236 16.11 15.89 9.98
C PHE A 236 16.84 17.23 9.87
N SER A 237 16.89 17.83 8.69
CA SER A 237 17.46 19.18 8.49
C SER A 237 16.71 20.28 9.26
N ARG A 238 15.38 20.17 9.42
CA ARG A 238 14.60 21.09 10.27
C ARG A 238 14.92 20.91 11.76
N ILE A 239 15.13 19.68 12.21
CA ILE A 239 15.52 19.39 13.59
C ILE A 239 16.90 19.97 13.90
N ASP A 240 17.88 19.72 13.03
CA ASP A 240 19.24 20.24 13.19
C ASP A 240 19.28 21.77 13.20
N GLY A 241 18.49 22.42 12.34
CA GLY A 241 18.35 23.88 12.33
C GLY A 241 17.68 24.44 13.59
N SER A 242 16.75 23.70 14.20
CA SER A 242 16.11 24.06 15.47
C SER A 242 17.08 23.95 16.65
N ILE A 243 17.93 22.91 16.67
CA ILE A 243 18.97 22.72 17.70
C ILE A 243 20.07 23.78 17.57
N ALA A 244 20.48 24.13 16.34
CA ALA A 244 21.45 25.18 16.09
C ALA A 244 20.95 26.57 16.54
N SER A 245 19.65 26.85 16.39
CA SER A 245 19.06 28.12 16.84
C SER A 245 18.85 28.20 18.36
N THR A 246 18.68 27.06 19.05
CA THR A 246 18.62 27.02 20.52
C THR A 246 19.99 27.11 21.19
N SER A 247 21.09 26.86 20.47
CA SER A 247 22.47 26.98 20.98
C SER A 247 23.05 28.42 21.00
N ARG A 248 22.26 29.43 20.57
CA ARG A 248 22.69 30.84 20.46
C ARG A 248 22.04 31.79 21.47
N ASN A 249 21.37 31.29 22.50
CA ASN A 249 20.85 32.10 23.61
C ASN A 249 21.60 31.81 24.91
#